data_AF-A0A831UB58-F1
#
_entry.id   AF-A0A831UB58-F1
#
_cell.length_a   1.000
_cell.length_b   1.000
_cell.length_c   1.000
_cell.angle_alpha   90.00
_cell.angle_beta   90.00
_cell.angle_gamma   90.00
#
_symmetry.space_group_name_H-M   'P 1'
#
loop_
_entity.id
_entity.type
_entity.pdbx_description
1 polymer ?
#
loop_
_entity_poly.entity_id
_entity_poly.type
_entity_poly.pdbx_seq_one_letter_code
_entity_poly.pdbx_strand_id
1 'polypeptide(L)'
;MSETGTKHDTGKLDWSAIPLEVLEPLVAVFVAGERKYGYRNCLKPFDNGSRRFFAAAMRHAVKAQADPLSVDEETGCYEEAEAAWNHLMRLHHARMSHAASAADRESVRMRGETG
;
A
#
# COMPACT_ATOMS: atom_id res chain seq x y z
N MET A 1 33.61 4.30 32.53
CA MET A 1 33.47 3.95 31.09
C MET A 1 32.01 3.70 30.85
N SER A 2 31.37 4.42 29.91
CA SER A 2 29.94 4.22 29.63
C SER A 2 29.76 2.94 28.81
N GLU A 3 28.98 1.98 29.34
CA GLU A 3 28.56 0.77 28.63
C GLU A 3 27.47 1.10 27.60
N THR A 4 27.85 1.73 26.49
CA THR A 4 26.90 2.00 25.40
C THR A 4 26.90 0.86 24.40
N GLY A 5 25.71 0.32 24.12
CA GLY A 5 25.51 -0.70 23.10
C GLY A 5 25.82 -0.20 21.67
N THR A 6 26.28 -1.11 20.81
CA THR A 6 26.56 -0.83 19.39
C THR A 6 25.42 -1.35 18.51
N LYS A 7 24.93 -0.53 17.58
CA LYS A 7 23.93 -0.91 16.56
C LYS A 7 24.44 -0.56 15.16
N HIS A 8 24.25 -1.46 14.21
CA HIS A 8 24.63 -1.28 12.80
C HIS A 8 23.38 -1.16 11.93
N ASP A 9 22.92 0.07 11.71
CA ASP A 9 21.75 0.42 10.90
C ASP A 9 22.06 1.36 9.74
N THR A 10 23.34 1.70 9.52
CA THR A 10 23.80 2.38 8.30
C THR A 10 23.28 1.68 7.04
N GLY A 11 22.59 2.44 6.18
CA GLY A 11 22.01 1.95 4.93
C GLY A 11 20.68 1.20 5.07
N LYS A 12 20.13 1.03 6.28
CA LYS A 12 18.79 0.49 6.49
C LYS A 12 17.74 1.61 6.43
N LEU A 13 16.49 1.24 6.16
CA LEU A 13 15.37 2.18 6.24
C LEU A 13 15.24 2.70 7.67
N ASP A 14 15.29 4.02 7.82
CA ASP A 14 14.99 4.70 9.06
C ASP A 14 13.51 5.09 9.09
N TRP A 15 12.72 4.30 9.81
CA TRP A 15 11.29 4.54 9.95
C TRP A 15 10.98 5.81 10.76
N SER A 16 11.92 6.31 11.56
CA SER A 16 11.75 7.57 12.29
C SER A 16 11.78 8.80 11.38
N ALA A 17 12.24 8.63 10.13
CA ALA A 17 12.20 9.69 9.12
C ALA A 17 10.76 10.06 8.71
N ILE A 18 9.77 9.24 9.03
CA ILE A 18 8.36 9.51 8.75
C ILE A 18 7.68 9.95 10.05
N PRO A 19 7.17 11.20 10.13
CA PRO A 19 6.30 11.60 11.24
C PRO A 19 5.02 10.74 11.21
N LEU A 20 4.83 9.89 12.22
CA LEU A 20 3.76 8.88 12.21
C LEU A 20 2.37 9.50 12.23
N GLU A 21 2.22 10.70 12.79
CA GLU A 21 1.00 11.50 12.76
C GLU A 21 0.51 11.79 11.32
N VAL A 22 1.44 11.87 10.35
CA VAL A 22 1.10 12.06 8.93
C VAL A 22 0.50 10.78 8.34
N LEU A 23 0.82 9.61 8.90
CA LEU A 23 0.31 8.32 8.45
C LEU A 23 -0.97 7.88 9.17
N GLU A 24 -1.32 8.46 10.31
CA GLU A 24 -2.52 8.10 11.09
C GLU A 24 -3.81 8.08 10.24
N PRO A 25 -4.07 9.03 9.32
CA PRO A 25 -5.23 8.97 8.44
C PRO A 25 -5.29 7.69 7.57
N LEU A 26 -4.14 7.17 7.12
CA LEU A 26 -4.10 5.92 6.36
C LEU A 26 -4.48 4.72 7.23
N VAL A 27 -4.11 4.74 8.51
CA VAL A 27 -4.49 3.68 9.47
C VAL A 27 -6.01 3.62 9.60
N ALA A 28 -6.69 4.76 9.66
CA ALA A 28 -8.16 4.81 9.69
C ALA A 28 -8.78 4.15 8.44
N VAL A 29 -8.23 4.41 7.24
CA VAL A 29 -8.69 3.77 6.00
C VAL A 29 -8.50 2.24 6.03
N PHE A 30 -7.36 1.75 6.54
CA PHE A 30 -7.16 0.32 6.74
C PHE A 30 -8.20 -0.27 7.69
N VAL A 31 -8.45 0.37 8.83
CA VAL A 31 -9.43 -0.08 9.83
C VAL A 31 -10.85 -0.10 9.24
N ALA A 32 -11.24 0.94 8.49
CA ALA A 32 -12.53 1.00 7.80
C ALA A 32 -12.68 -0.16 6.80
N GLY A 33 -11.64 -0.41 6.00
CA GLY A 33 -11.59 -1.54 5.07
C GLY A 33 -11.67 -2.90 5.77
N GLU A 34 -11.00 -3.08 6.90
CA GLU A 34 -11.03 -4.32 7.68
C GLU A 34 -12.40 -4.59 8.29
N ARG A 35 -13.09 -3.56 8.80
CA ARG A 35 -14.47 -3.69 9.30
C ARG A 35 -15.42 -4.16 8.20
N LYS A 36 -15.23 -3.69 6.97
CA LYS A 36 -16.12 -3.98 5.84
C LYS A 36 -15.81 -5.31 5.14
N TYR A 37 -14.53 -5.64 4.96
CA TYR A 37 -14.08 -6.74 4.10
C TYR A 37 -13.25 -7.81 4.82
N GLY A 38 -12.97 -7.63 6.11
CA GLY A 38 -12.14 -8.53 6.92
C GLY A 38 -10.65 -8.17 6.92
N TYR A 39 -9.94 -8.71 7.92
CA TYR A 39 -8.52 -8.45 8.17
C TYR A 39 -7.65 -8.67 6.93
N ARG A 40 -6.82 -7.67 6.60
CA ARG A 40 -5.87 -7.72 5.45
C ARG A 40 -6.48 -8.10 4.10
N ASN A 41 -7.79 -7.92 3.89
CA ASN A 41 -8.42 -8.25 2.61
C ASN A 41 -7.79 -7.50 1.42
N CYS A 42 -7.34 -6.26 1.66
CA CYS A 42 -6.66 -5.44 0.65
C CYS A 42 -5.32 -6.01 0.14
N LEU A 43 -4.70 -6.98 0.85
CA LEU A 43 -3.45 -7.62 0.44
C LEU A 43 -3.66 -8.86 -0.45
N LYS A 44 -4.90 -9.34 -0.59
CA LYS A 44 -5.23 -10.47 -1.46
C LYS A 44 -5.13 -10.07 -2.94
N PRO A 45 -4.89 -11.01 -3.87
CA PRO A 45 -4.92 -10.71 -5.29
C PRO A 45 -6.27 -10.13 -5.74
N PHE A 46 -6.23 -9.09 -6.56
CA PHE A 46 -7.42 -8.50 -7.21
C PHE A 46 -7.31 -8.59 -8.72
N ASP A 47 -8.36 -9.08 -9.37
CA ASP A 47 -8.48 -8.99 -10.82
C ASP A 47 -8.46 -7.52 -11.25
N ASN A 48 -7.55 -7.19 -12.17
CA ASN A 48 -7.31 -5.84 -12.65
C ASN A 48 -7.05 -4.83 -11.52
N GLY A 49 -6.38 -5.26 -10.44
CA GLY A 49 -6.09 -4.44 -9.26
C GLY A 49 -5.55 -3.05 -9.61
N SER A 50 -4.56 -2.97 -10.52
CA SER A 50 -3.97 -1.68 -10.92
C SER A 50 -5.01 -0.67 -11.45
N ARG A 51 -5.92 -1.12 -12.33
CA ARG A 51 -7.02 -0.29 -12.86
C ARG A 51 -8.03 0.06 -11.78
N ARG A 52 -8.40 -0.90 -10.93
CA ARG A 52 -9.42 -0.73 -9.89
C ARG A 52 -8.98 0.26 -8.81
N PHE A 53 -7.76 0.11 -8.30
CA PHE A 53 -7.18 1.04 -7.33
C PHE A 53 -6.97 2.43 -7.94
N PHE A 54 -6.53 2.54 -9.20
CA PHE A 54 -6.45 3.83 -9.88
C PHE A 54 -7.82 4.53 -9.98
N ALA A 55 -8.84 3.80 -10.44
CA ALA A 55 -10.18 4.37 -10.57
C ALA A 55 -10.77 4.79 -9.22
N ALA A 56 -10.49 4.05 -8.14
CA ALA A 56 -10.87 4.44 -6.79
C ALA A 56 -10.13 5.70 -6.32
N ALA A 57 -8.80 5.72 -6.45
CA ALA A 57 -7.98 6.88 -6.09
C ALA A 57 -8.49 8.18 -6.74
N MET A 58 -8.81 8.12 -8.04
CA MET A 58 -9.30 9.29 -8.77
C MET A 58 -10.68 9.77 -8.29
N ARG A 59 -11.57 8.88 -7.84
CA ARG A 59 -12.89 9.31 -7.30
C ARG A 59 -12.73 10.10 -6.01
N HIS A 60 -11.85 9.63 -5.11
CA HIS A 60 -11.58 10.33 -3.86
C HIS A 60 -10.80 11.63 -4.11
N ALA A 61 -9.78 11.60 -4.99
CA ALA A 61 -8.99 12.79 -5.34
C ALA A 61 -9.86 13.91 -5.95
N VAL A 62 -10.85 13.59 -6.78
CA VAL A 62 -11.77 14.59 -7.34
C VAL A 62 -12.61 15.28 -6.26
N LYS A 63 -13.04 14.54 -5.22
CA LYS A 63 -13.76 15.13 -4.09
C LYS A 63 -12.83 15.98 -3.22
N ALA A 64 -11.65 15.45 -2.90
CA ALA A 64 -10.61 16.14 -2.13
C ALA A 64 -10.10 17.41 -2.82
N GLN A 65 -10.15 17.48 -4.15
CA GLN A 65 -9.75 18.67 -4.92
C GLN A 65 -10.57 19.92 -4.56
N ALA A 66 -11.84 19.74 -4.19
CA ALA A 66 -12.71 20.85 -3.78
C ALA A 66 -12.46 21.25 -2.32
N ASP A 67 -12.19 20.27 -1.45
CA ASP A 67 -11.85 20.45 -0.04
C ASP A 67 -10.90 19.33 0.43
N PRO A 68 -9.63 19.65 0.75
CA PRO A 68 -8.65 18.67 1.24
C PRO A 68 -9.04 18.00 2.57
N LEU A 69 -9.97 18.59 3.33
CA LEU A 69 -10.49 18.05 4.59
C LEU A 69 -11.85 17.35 4.42
N SER A 70 -12.33 17.18 3.19
CA SER A 70 -13.55 16.41 2.93
C SER A 70 -13.41 14.97 3.40
N VAL A 71 -14.53 14.43 3.89
CA VAL A 71 -14.63 13.10 4.50
C VAL A 71 -15.59 12.26 3.67
N ASP A 72 -15.22 11.01 3.40
CA ASP A 72 -16.11 10.05 2.76
C ASP A 72 -17.19 9.59 3.75
N GLU A 73 -18.45 9.73 3.36
CA GLU A 73 -19.60 9.43 4.23
C GLU A 73 -19.72 7.94 4.60
N GLU A 74 -19.18 7.04 3.78
CA GLU A 74 -19.25 5.60 4.02
C GLU A 74 -18.21 5.15 5.05
N THR A 75 -16.99 5.69 4.97
CA THR A 75 -15.87 5.24 5.81
C THR A 75 -15.60 6.15 7.01
N GLY A 76 -16.03 7.41 6.94
CA GLY A 76 -15.66 8.45 7.90
C GLY A 76 -14.19 8.88 7.80
N CYS A 77 -13.48 8.51 6.73
CA CYS A 77 -12.08 8.85 6.51
C CYS A 77 -11.94 10.05 5.57
N TYR A 78 -10.82 10.77 5.64
CA TYR A 78 -10.53 11.83 4.68
C TYR A 78 -10.44 11.27 3.25
N GLU A 79 -11.07 11.96 2.30
CA GLU A 79 -11.04 11.61 0.87
C GLU A 79 -9.57 11.58 0.36
N GLU A 80 -8.73 12.52 0.77
CA GLU A 80 -7.31 12.54 0.41
C GLU A 80 -6.54 11.33 0.97
N ALA A 81 -6.89 10.88 2.18
CA ALA A 81 -6.29 9.68 2.77
C ALA A 81 -6.71 8.41 2.01
N GLU A 82 -7.96 8.32 1.57
CA GLU A 82 -8.42 7.23 0.72
C GLU A 82 -7.75 7.25 -0.65
N ALA A 83 -7.55 8.42 -1.26
CA ALA A 83 -6.81 8.56 -2.51
C ALA A 83 -5.36 8.06 -2.37
N ALA A 84 -4.64 8.53 -1.35
CA ALA A 84 -3.27 8.12 -1.05
C ALA A 84 -3.19 6.61 -0.77
N TRP A 85 -4.11 6.06 0.03
CA TRP A 85 -4.18 4.63 0.31
C TRP A 85 -4.35 3.81 -0.96
N ASN A 86 -5.26 4.22 -1.86
CA ASN A 86 -5.48 3.53 -3.13
C ASN A 86 -4.22 3.57 -4.03
N HIS A 87 -3.46 4.66 -4.04
CA HIS A 87 -2.19 4.73 -4.76
C HIS A 87 -1.13 3.79 -4.18
N LEU A 88 -1.01 3.70 -2.85
CA LEU A 88 -0.12 2.75 -2.18
C LEU A 88 -0.50 1.30 -2.48
N MET A 89 -1.79 0.98 -2.42
CA MET A 89 -2.28 -0.35 -2.76
C MET A 89 -2.06 -0.69 -4.23
N ARG A 90 -2.25 0.27 -5.13
CA ARG A 90 -1.92 0.10 -6.55
C ARG A 90 -0.46 -0.29 -6.74
N LEU A 91 0.47 0.42 -6.09
CA LEU A 91 1.90 0.11 -6.15
C LEU A 91 2.21 -1.28 -5.57
N HIS A 92 1.61 -1.61 -4.42
CA HIS A 92 1.76 -2.92 -3.79
C HIS A 92 1.36 -4.05 -4.75
N HIS A 93 0.17 -3.96 -5.33
CA HIS A 93 -0.34 -4.97 -6.27
C HIS A 93 0.50 -5.04 -7.55
N ALA A 94 0.98 -3.91 -8.07
CA ALA A 94 1.91 -3.92 -9.21
C ALA A 94 3.21 -4.67 -8.87
N ARG A 95 3.81 -4.42 -7.69
CA ARG A 95 5.02 -5.12 -7.24
C ARG A 95 4.79 -6.62 -7.07
N MET A 96 3.64 -7.02 -6.54
CA MET A 96 3.26 -8.43 -6.43
C MET A 96 3.13 -9.09 -7.81
N SER A 97 2.42 -8.46 -8.76
CA SER A 97 2.28 -8.99 -10.13
C SER A 97 3.63 -9.09 -10.84
N HIS A 98 4.50 -8.10 -10.67
CA HIS A 98 5.85 -8.13 -11.23
C HIS A 98 6.68 -9.28 -10.65
N ALA A 99 6.67 -9.47 -9.32
CA ALA A 99 7.39 -10.56 -8.67
C ALA A 99 6.90 -11.95 -9.12
N ALA A 100 5.58 -12.13 -9.23
CA ALA A 100 4.99 -13.37 -9.75
C ALA A 100 5.44 -13.64 -11.19
N SER A 101 5.41 -12.62 -12.06
CA SER A 101 5.84 -12.77 -13.45
C SER A 101 7.33 -13.10 -13.60
N ALA A 102 8.18 -12.62 -12.69
CA ALA A 102 9.60 -12.93 -12.68
C ALA A 102 9.86 -14.38 -12.27
N ALA A 103 9.19 -14.85 -11.20
CA ALA A 103 9.25 -16.23 -10.75
C ALA A 103 8.76 -17.22 -11.83
N ASP A 104 7.68 -16.87 -12.53
CA ASP A 104 7.17 -17.69 -13.63
C ASP A 104 8.20 -17.84 -14.75
N ARG A 105 8.83 -16.73 -15.19
CA ARG A 105 9.88 -16.73 -16.21
C ARG A 105 11.09 -17.57 -15.80
N GLU A 106 11.51 -17.46 -14.54
CA GLU A 106 12.60 -18.26 -14.00
C GLU A 106 12.25 -19.75 -13.96
N SER A 107 11.03 -20.10 -13.57
CA SER A 107 10.56 -21.49 -13.57
C SER A 107 10.51 -22.10 -14.98
N VAL A 108 10.12 -21.32 -15.99
CA VAL A 108 10.11 -21.75 -17.41
C VAL A 108 11.54 -21.97 -17.89
N ARG A 109 12.47 -21.05 -17.57
CA ARG A 109 13.89 -21.19 -17.91
C ARG A 109 14.49 -22.47 -17.33
N MET A 110 14.30 -22.73 -16.03
CA MET A 110 14.84 -23.91 -15.36
C MET A 110 14.31 -25.23 -15.94
N ARG A 111 13.03 -25.27 -16.38
CA ARG A 111 12.46 -26.44 -17.06
C ARG A 111 13.01 -26.65 -18.49
N GLY A 112 13.40 -25.57 -19.16
CA GLY A 112 13.98 -25.62 -20.51
C GLY A 112 15.46 -26.02 -20.53
N GLU A 113 16.19 -25.86 -19.43
CA GLU A 113 17.60 -26.26 -19.30
C GLU A 113 17.77 -27.74 -18.90
N THR A 114 16.68 -28.43 -18.54
CA THR A 114 16.67 -29.87 -18.18
C THR A 114 16.18 -30.80 -19.30
N GLY A 115 15.96 -30.29 -20.51
CA GLY A 115 15.41 -31.03 -21.67
C GLY A 115 16.42 -31.29 -22.77
#